data_AF-A0A1D6HRR6-F1
#
_entry.id   AF-A0A1D6HRR6-F1
#
_cell.length_a   1.000
_cell.length_b   1.000
_cell.length_c   1.000
_cell.angle_alpha   90.00
_cell.angle_beta   90.00
_cell.angle_gamma   90.00
#
_symmetry.space_group_name_H-M   'P 1'
#
loop_
_entity.id
_entity.type
_entity.pdbx_description
1 polymer ?
#
loop_
_entity_poly.entity_id
_entity_poly.type
_entity_poly.pdbx_seq_one_letter_code
_entity_poly.pdbx_strand_id
1 'polypeptide(L)'
;MLSFETAQFDGILKKVAEFNSKLSSDSEQKQLSLSETEMSRLPAIVNVLKETSFYHTSKLADADMTLLVKILKSWPPQMMFPVIDFLRMFVLHPDGASLLLKTIETGNDILLETFRKAVASPVQPANLLTVLKAVTNLFGNSCLHQWLRTHCAEIIDSVSNCKSSFSKNAHLAYATLLLNYAVLSIESKEEQSQAQILSAALEIAEDDTQDFDSKYRALVAIGSLMLKGLVKSLALDLDVKSVASSAKSSMDQKIAEVGGDIESLTR
;
A
#
# COMPACT_ATOMS: atom_id res chain seq x y z
N MET A 1 -11.92 -3.55 4.31
CA MET A 1 -10.70 -2.98 3.71
C MET A 1 -10.35 -3.78 2.48
N LEU A 2 -9.90 -3.13 1.41
CA LEU A 2 -9.44 -3.78 0.17
C LEU A 2 -7.97 -4.22 0.32
N SER A 3 -7.60 -5.31 -0.34
CA SER A 3 -6.26 -5.89 -0.26
C SER A 3 -5.75 -6.32 -1.64
N PHE A 4 -4.43 -6.36 -1.80
CA PHE A 4 -3.74 -6.96 -2.94
C PHE A 4 -3.23 -8.35 -2.54
N GLU A 5 -4.01 -9.39 -2.84
CA GLU A 5 -3.77 -10.76 -2.36
C GLU A 5 -3.10 -11.67 -3.40
N THR A 6 -3.14 -11.30 -4.68
CA THR A 6 -2.51 -12.10 -5.74
C THR A 6 -1.00 -11.90 -5.74
N ALA A 7 -0.22 -12.98 -5.76
CA ALA A 7 1.23 -12.93 -5.91
C ALA A 7 1.75 -14.03 -6.84
N GLN A 8 2.72 -13.66 -7.67
CA GLN A 8 3.50 -14.60 -8.48
C GLN A 8 4.70 -15.06 -7.65
N PHE A 9 4.47 -15.87 -6.62
CA PHE A 9 5.49 -16.26 -5.64
C PHE A 9 6.77 -16.82 -6.28
N ASP A 10 6.63 -17.66 -7.31
CA ASP A 10 7.78 -18.24 -8.00
C ASP A 10 8.58 -17.16 -8.75
N GLY A 11 7.89 -16.15 -9.29
CA GLY A 11 8.51 -14.97 -9.89
C GLY A 11 9.24 -14.09 -8.87
N ILE A 12 8.65 -13.89 -7.69
CA ILE A 12 9.27 -13.17 -6.57
C ILE A 12 10.55 -13.89 -6.14
N LEU A 13 10.48 -15.20 -5.84
CA LEU A 13 11.62 -16.01 -5.42
C LEU A 13 12.72 -16.02 -6.49
N LYS A 14 12.36 -16.18 -7.76
CA LYS A 14 13.31 -16.12 -8.89
C LYS A 14 14.04 -14.78 -8.93
N LYS A 15 13.34 -13.67 -8.71
CA LYS A 15 13.94 -12.33 -8.74
C LYS A 15 14.85 -12.08 -7.53
N VAL A 16 14.43 -12.51 -6.34
CA VAL A 16 15.30 -12.47 -5.14
C VAL A 16 16.56 -13.29 -5.37
N ALA A 17 16.45 -14.52 -5.91
CA ALA A 17 17.61 -15.35 -6.21
C ALA A 17 18.55 -14.70 -7.26
N GLU A 18 17.99 -14.09 -8.31
CA GLU A 18 18.77 -13.36 -9.32
C GLU A 18 19.59 -12.21 -8.69
N PHE A 19 18.95 -11.38 -7.86
CA PHE A 19 19.62 -10.28 -7.17
C PHE A 19 20.62 -10.77 -6.14
N ASN A 20 20.33 -11.84 -5.41
CA ASN A 20 21.26 -12.45 -4.48
C ASN A 20 22.54 -12.94 -5.17
N SER A 21 22.41 -13.58 -6.34
CA SER A 21 23.55 -14.03 -7.14
C SER A 21 24.39 -12.87 -7.67
N LYS A 22 23.74 -11.76 -8.07
CA LYS A 22 24.44 -10.54 -8.46
C LYS A 22 25.25 -9.95 -7.31
N LEU A 23 24.63 -9.80 -6.14
CA LEU A 23 25.31 -9.33 -4.92
C LEU A 23 26.49 -10.24 -4.56
N SER A 24 26.30 -11.57 -4.62
CA SER A 24 27.36 -12.54 -4.27
C SER A 24 28.57 -12.51 -5.20
N SER A 25 28.36 -12.09 -6.45
CA SER A 25 29.39 -12.02 -7.50
C SER A 25 30.11 -10.66 -7.53
N ASP A 26 29.52 -9.64 -6.90
CA ASP A 26 30.07 -8.29 -6.79
C ASP A 26 31.01 -8.21 -5.58
N SER A 27 32.28 -7.88 -5.80
CA SER A 27 33.30 -7.83 -4.73
C SER A 27 33.01 -6.76 -3.67
N GLU A 28 32.32 -5.67 -4.01
CA GLU A 28 31.99 -4.58 -3.10
C GLU A 28 30.67 -4.80 -2.36
N GLN A 29 29.77 -5.62 -2.92
CA GLN A 29 28.43 -5.84 -2.37
C GLN A 29 28.19 -7.26 -1.83
N LYS A 30 29.20 -8.14 -1.89
CA LYS A 30 29.12 -9.54 -1.45
C LYS A 30 28.59 -9.71 -0.04
N GLN A 31 28.92 -8.81 0.89
CA GLN A 31 28.44 -8.85 2.27
C GLN A 31 26.92 -8.66 2.42
N LEU A 32 26.24 -8.15 1.39
CA LEU A 32 24.79 -7.96 1.37
C LEU A 32 24.04 -9.21 0.91
N SER A 33 24.76 -10.21 0.38
CA SER A 33 24.13 -11.44 -0.08
C SER A 33 23.68 -12.34 1.07
N LEU A 34 22.72 -13.18 0.75
CA LEU A 34 22.12 -14.17 1.62
C LEU A 34 22.92 -15.47 1.56
N SER A 35 23.11 -16.08 2.73
CA SER A 35 23.65 -17.43 2.84
C SER A 35 22.71 -18.47 2.23
N GLU A 36 23.21 -19.67 1.98
CA GLU A 36 22.38 -20.78 1.48
C GLU A 36 21.22 -21.11 2.44
N THR A 37 21.44 -21.01 3.75
CA THR A 37 20.40 -21.22 4.77
C THR A 37 19.33 -20.13 4.75
N GLU A 38 19.72 -18.88 4.51
CA GLU A 38 18.76 -17.77 4.38
C GLU A 38 17.95 -17.89 3.08
N MET A 39 18.62 -18.24 1.97
CA MET A 39 17.95 -18.47 0.69
C MET A 39 16.96 -19.63 0.73
N SER A 40 17.28 -20.74 1.42
CA SER A 40 16.37 -21.89 1.54
C SER A 40 15.17 -21.63 2.45
N ARG A 41 15.24 -20.60 3.30
CA ARG A 41 14.13 -20.18 4.18
C ARG A 41 13.00 -19.48 3.42
N LEU A 42 13.30 -18.75 2.35
CA LEU A 42 12.30 -18.00 1.59
C LEU A 42 11.22 -18.91 0.97
N PRO A 43 11.55 -20.04 0.29
CA PRO A 43 10.55 -21.00 -0.17
C PRO A 43 9.69 -21.60 0.96
N ALA A 44 10.27 -21.84 2.14
CA ALA A 44 9.53 -22.36 3.28
C ALA A 44 8.45 -21.37 3.76
N ILE A 45 8.80 -20.09 3.84
CA ILE A 45 7.83 -19.01 4.14
C ILE A 45 6.75 -18.96 3.06
N VAL A 46 7.13 -19.03 1.78
CA VAL A 46 6.16 -19.02 0.66
C VAL A 46 5.17 -20.17 0.76
N ASN A 47 5.60 -21.37 1.16
CA ASN A 47 4.68 -22.49 1.34
C ASN A 47 3.60 -22.19 2.40
N VAL A 48 3.97 -21.50 3.49
CA VAL A 48 2.99 -21.02 4.48
C VAL A 48 2.06 -19.96 3.88
N LEU A 49 2.60 -18.99 3.14
CA LEU A 49 1.82 -17.89 2.56
C LEU A 49 0.88 -18.32 1.41
N LYS A 50 1.16 -19.45 0.75
CA LYS A 50 0.27 -20.02 -0.29
C LYS A 50 -0.99 -20.66 0.31
N GLU A 51 -0.90 -21.18 1.52
CA GLU A 51 -1.96 -21.93 2.21
C GLU A 51 -2.88 -21.00 3.02
N THR A 52 -3.55 -20.07 2.35
CA THR A 52 -4.36 -19.00 3.00
C THR A 52 -5.49 -19.52 3.88
N SER A 53 -6.05 -20.69 3.56
CA SER A 53 -7.06 -21.38 4.38
C SER A 53 -6.53 -21.79 5.75
N PHE A 54 -5.21 -21.95 5.91
CA PHE A 54 -4.56 -22.38 7.14
C PHE A 54 -3.98 -21.23 7.98
N TYR A 55 -4.16 -19.96 7.59
CA TYR A 55 -3.62 -18.79 8.33
C TYR A 55 -4.00 -18.73 9.81
N HIS A 56 -5.09 -19.38 10.20
CA HIS A 56 -5.56 -19.46 11.59
C HIS A 56 -4.79 -20.49 12.45
N THR A 57 -4.04 -21.42 11.83
CA THR A 57 -3.25 -22.44 12.53
C THR A 57 -1.77 -22.44 12.16
N SER A 58 -1.41 -21.99 10.95
CA SER A 58 -0.02 -21.85 10.53
C SER A 58 0.69 -20.73 11.27
N LYS A 59 2.02 -20.84 11.35
CA LYS A 59 2.88 -19.92 12.09
C LYS A 59 4.06 -19.48 11.23
N LEU A 60 4.45 -18.23 11.40
CA LEU A 60 5.71 -17.68 10.91
C LEU A 60 6.63 -17.49 12.12
N ALA A 61 7.93 -17.72 11.96
CA ALA A 61 8.90 -17.64 13.03
C ALA A 61 9.57 -16.26 13.10
N ASP A 62 10.11 -15.88 14.27
CA ASP A 62 10.91 -14.65 14.42
C ASP A 62 12.09 -14.58 13.44
N ALA A 63 12.67 -15.74 13.08
CA ALA A 63 13.75 -15.82 12.08
C ALA A 63 13.28 -15.47 10.66
N ASP A 64 12.00 -15.66 10.32
CA ASP A 64 11.43 -15.23 9.03
C ASP A 64 11.39 -13.70 8.95
N MET A 65 10.90 -13.06 10.01
CA MET A 65 10.89 -11.60 10.11
C MET A 65 12.31 -11.02 10.16
N THR A 66 13.21 -11.66 10.91
CA THR A 66 14.63 -11.26 11.00
C THR A 66 15.29 -11.28 9.63
N LEU A 67 15.05 -12.33 8.82
CA LEU A 67 15.53 -12.41 7.44
C LEU A 67 14.95 -11.28 6.59
N LEU A 68 13.65 -11.03 6.67
CA LEU A 68 13.00 -9.97 5.91
C LEU A 68 13.56 -8.59 6.27
N VAL A 69 13.75 -8.30 7.57
CA VAL A 69 14.41 -7.08 8.06
C VAL A 69 15.82 -6.96 7.50
N LYS A 70 16.63 -8.03 7.55
CA LYS A 70 18.00 -8.04 7.03
C LYS A 70 18.01 -7.59 5.58
N ILE A 71 17.17 -8.18 4.73
CA ILE A 71 17.11 -7.87 3.31
C ILE A 71 16.66 -6.42 3.09
N LEU A 72 15.54 -6.01 3.71
CA LEU A 72 14.97 -4.66 3.54
C LEU A 72 15.91 -3.53 3.99
N LYS A 73 16.75 -3.80 4.99
CA LYS A 73 17.76 -2.84 5.47
C LYS A 73 18.93 -2.71 4.52
N SER A 74 19.45 -3.85 4.05
CA SER A 74 20.78 -3.94 3.45
C SER A 74 20.80 -3.89 1.93
N TRP A 75 19.73 -4.32 1.25
CA TRP A 75 19.75 -4.39 -0.21
C TRP A 75 19.69 -3.01 -0.87
N PRO A 76 20.40 -2.81 -2.00
CA PRO A 76 20.33 -1.56 -2.76
C PRO A 76 18.90 -1.24 -3.22
N PRO A 77 18.48 0.03 -3.28
CA PRO A 77 17.13 0.42 -3.68
C PRO A 77 16.66 -0.21 -5.00
N GLN A 78 17.55 -0.40 -5.98
CA GLN A 78 17.23 -0.97 -7.29
C GLN A 78 16.85 -2.46 -7.22
N MET A 79 17.12 -3.13 -6.10
CA MET A 79 16.87 -4.54 -5.85
C MET A 79 15.72 -4.78 -4.86
N MET A 80 15.07 -3.72 -4.36
CA MET A 80 14.12 -3.81 -3.25
C MET A 80 12.73 -4.32 -3.64
N PHE A 81 12.24 -4.02 -4.85
CA PHE A 81 10.86 -4.34 -5.21
C PHE A 81 10.41 -5.79 -4.98
N PRO A 82 11.20 -6.86 -5.26
CA PRO A 82 10.72 -8.22 -4.98
C PRO A 82 10.63 -8.51 -3.48
N VAL A 83 11.45 -7.84 -2.66
CA VAL A 83 11.45 -7.98 -1.19
C VAL A 83 10.24 -7.25 -0.61
N ILE A 84 9.90 -6.07 -1.14
CA ILE A 84 8.68 -5.34 -0.78
C ILE A 84 7.43 -6.12 -1.23
N ASP A 85 7.46 -6.74 -2.41
CA ASP A 85 6.36 -7.60 -2.89
C ASP A 85 6.22 -8.88 -2.03
N PHE A 86 7.32 -9.37 -1.47
CA PHE A 86 7.29 -10.43 -0.47
C PHE A 86 6.69 -9.95 0.86
N LEU A 87 7.12 -8.79 1.38
CA LEU A 87 6.57 -8.17 2.59
C LEU A 87 5.05 -7.96 2.46
N ARG A 88 4.57 -7.51 1.30
CA ARG A 88 3.15 -7.35 0.99
C ARG A 88 2.34 -8.62 1.29
N MET A 89 2.89 -9.78 0.94
CA MET A 89 2.23 -11.06 1.19
C MET A 89 2.42 -11.54 2.62
N PHE A 90 3.60 -11.29 3.20
CA PHE A 90 3.92 -11.61 4.58
C PHE A 90 2.94 -10.97 5.57
N VAL A 91 2.59 -9.69 5.38
CA VAL A 91 1.69 -8.95 6.27
C VAL A 91 0.20 -9.30 6.11
N LEU A 92 -0.18 -10.10 5.12
CA LEU A 92 -1.55 -10.64 5.04
C LEU A 92 -1.74 -11.80 6.04
N HIS A 93 -0.67 -12.50 6.41
CA HIS A 93 -0.74 -13.53 7.43
C HIS A 93 -0.81 -12.89 8.83
N PRO A 94 -1.75 -13.28 9.72
CA PRO A 94 -1.90 -12.67 11.06
C PRO A 94 -0.62 -12.70 11.91
N ASP A 95 0.08 -13.85 11.93
CA ASP A 95 1.41 -13.93 12.57
C ASP A 95 2.44 -13.00 11.90
N GLY A 96 2.45 -12.88 10.57
CA GLY A 96 3.38 -12.00 9.86
C GLY A 96 3.14 -10.53 10.20
N ALA A 97 1.88 -10.11 10.27
CA ALA A 97 1.50 -8.79 10.76
C ALA A 97 1.91 -8.57 12.22
N SER A 98 1.72 -9.56 13.08
CA SER A 98 2.10 -9.50 14.50
C SER A 98 3.62 -9.42 14.70
N LEU A 99 4.39 -10.17 13.91
CA LEU A 99 5.86 -10.12 13.90
C LEU A 99 6.38 -8.77 13.41
N LEU A 100 5.74 -8.20 12.38
CA LEU A 100 6.09 -6.85 11.92
C LEU A 100 5.82 -5.81 13.00
N LEU A 101 4.65 -5.85 13.65
CA LEU A 101 4.31 -4.95 14.74
C LEU A 101 5.33 -5.05 15.90
N LYS A 102 5.64 -6.28 16.35
CA LYS A 102 6.68 -6.53 17.36
C LYS A 102 8.04 -5.93 16.97
N THR A 103 8.40 -6.02 15.69
CA THR A 103 9.65 -5.44 15.18
C THR A 103 9.63 -3.91 15.26
N ILE A 104 8.51 -3.28 14.92
CA ILE A 104 8.33 -1.82 15.03
C ILE A 104 8.40 -1.38 16.50
N GLU A 105 7.70 -2.07 17.40
CA GLU A 105 7.62 -1.74 18.84
C GLU A 105 8.97 -1.92 19.57
N THR A 106 9.87 -2.75 19.05
CA THR A 106 11.25 -2.88 19.57
C THR A 106 12.19 -1.78 19.06
N GLY A 107 11.65 -0.75 18.40
CA GLY A 107 12.39 0.43 17.92
C GLY A 107 12.91 0.29 16.48
N ASN A 108 12.54 -0.78 15.77
CA ASN A 108 12.94 -1.00 14.39
C ASN A 108 11.76 -0.84 13.44
N ASP A 109 11.43 0.42 13.10
CA ASP A 109 10.40 0.72 12.11
C ASP A 109 10.91 0.53 10.67
N ILE A 110 11.18 -0.74 10.34
CA ILE A 110 11.63 -1.15 9.01
C ILE A 110 10.59 -0.85 7.93
N LEU A 111 9.31 -0.79 8.30
CA LEU A 111 8.22 -0.51 7.36
C LEU A 111 8.28 0.94 6.90
N LEU A 112 8.41 1.89 7.84
CA LEU A 112 8.56 3.31 7.51
C LEU A 112 9.88 3.59 6.76
N GLU A 113 10.97 2.96 7.19
CA GLU A 113 12.26 3.05 6.49
C GLU A 113 12.16 2.56 5.04
N THR A 114 11.50 1.41 4.83
CA THR A 114 11.26 0.85 3.50
C THR A 114 10.37 1.77 2.66
N PHE A 115 9.32 2.32 3.26
CA PHE A 115 8.45 3.30 2.61
C PHE A 115 9.23 4.52 2.13
N ARG A 116 9.99 5.17 3.02
CA ARG A 116 10.84 6.33 2.68
C ARG A 116 11.84 6.01 1.57
N LYS A 117 12.49 4.84 1.60
CA LYS A 117 13.40 4.39 0.53
C LYS A 117 12.66 4.23 -0.81
N ALA A 118 11.43 3.74 -0.81
CA ALA A 118 10.66 3.49 -2.03
C ALA A 118 10.13 4.77 -2.70
N VAL A 119 9.88 5.83 -1.92
CA VAL A 119 9.42 7.14 -2.40
C VAL A 119 10.54 8.18 -2.54
N ALA A 120 11.78 7.82 -2.18
CA ALA A 120 12.94 8.70 -2.32
C ALA A 120 13.31 8.92 -3.80
N SER A 121 13.75 10.15 -4.13
CA SER A 121 14.23 10.49 -5.46
C SER A 121 15.65 9.94 -5.71
N PRO A 122 15.96 9.35 -6.89
CA PRO A 122 15.04 9.10 -7.99
C PRO A 122 14.09 7.93 -7.71
N VAL A 123 12.78 8.18 -7.88
CA VAL A 123 11.73 7.21 -7.58
C VAL A 123 11.79 6.05 -8.56
N GLN A 124 11.88 4.82 -8.04
CA GLN A 124 11.85 3.60 -8.83
C GLN A 124 10.40 3.11 -8.95
N PRO A 125 9.79 3.06 -10.15
CA PRO A 125 8.37 2.72 -10.30
C PRO A 125 7.98 1.35 -9.71
N ALA A 126 8.89 0.38 -9.76
CA ALA A 126 8.66 -0.95 -9.18
C ALA A 126 8.61 -0.92 -7.64
N ASN A 127 9.48 -0.14 -6.99
CA ASN A 127 9.46 0.03 -5.53
C ASN A 127 8.21 0.80 -5.09
N LEU A 128 7.87 1.88 -5.79
CA LEU A 128 6.66 2.67 -5.51
C LEU A 128 5.40 1.80 -5.60
N LEU A 129 5.24 1.05 -6.69
CA LEU A 129 4.08 0.16 -6.86
C LEU A 129 4.00 -0.89 -5.75
N THR A 130 5.11 -1.57 -5.46
CA THR A 130 5.12 -2.65 -4.47
C THR A 130 4.90 -2.12 -3.05
N VAL A 131 5.42 -0.94 -2.71
CA VAL A 131 5.23 -0.34 -1.38
C VAL A 131 3.81 0.16 -1.17
N LEU A 132 3.18 0.77 -2.19
CA LEU A 132 1.77 1.17 -2.13
C LEU A 132 0.88 -0.04 -1.83
N LYS A 133 1.13 -1.17 -2.50
CA LYS A 133 0.40 -2.41 -2.25
C LYS A 133 0.71 -3.01 -0.87
N ALA A 134 1.97 -2.98 -0.43
CA ALA A 134 2.37 -3.47 0.88
C ALA A 134 1.68 -2.69 2.01
N VAL A 135 1.69 -1.35 1.94
CA VAL A 135 1.00 -0.48 2.91
C VAL A 135 -0.52 -0.70 2.86
N THR A 136 -1.10 -0.86 1.67
CA THR A 136 -2.54 -1.17 1.52
C THR A 136 -2.93 -2.48 2.22
N ASN A 137 -2.07 -3.50 2.17
CA ASN A 137 -2.35 -4.79 2.81
C ASN A 137 -2.32 -4.74 4.34
N LEU A 138 -1.64 -3.76 4.95
CA LEU A 138 -1.60 -3.61 6.41
C LEU A 138 -3.00 -3.39 7.00
N PHE A 139 -3.91 -2.79 6.24
CA PHE A 139 -5.30 -2.55 6.66
C PHE A 139 -6.07 -3.85 6.93
N GLY A 140 -5.62 -4.99 6.38
CA GLY A 140 -6.20 -6.30 6.63
C GLY A 140 -6.00 -6.79 8.07
N ASN A 141 -5.05 -6.22 8.82
CA ASN A 141 -4.74 -6.60 10.19
C ASN A 141 -4.88 -5.41 11.15
N SER A 142 -5.87 -5.48 12.05
CA SER A 142 -6.20 -4.39 12.97
C SER A 142 -5.06 -3.99 13.91
N CYS A 143 -4.15 -4.90 14.22
CA CYS A 143 -2.97 -4.61 15.04
C CYS A 143 -2.05 -3.53 14.41
N LEU A 144 -2.09 -3.35 13.09
CA LEU A 144 -1.29 -2.35 12.37
C LEU A 144 -2.05 -1.04 12.09
N HIS A 145 -3.33 -0.93 12.47
CA HIS A 145 -4.13 0.28 12.22
C HIS A 145 -3.62 1.51 12.95
N GLN A 146 -3.00 1.36 14.12
CA GLN A 146 -2.40 2.48 14.84
C GLN A 146 -1.19 3.04 14.09
N TRP A 147 -0.36 2.16 13.51
CA TRP A 147 0.77 2.56 12.68
C TRP A 147 0.29 3.35 11.45
N LEU A 148 -0.73 2.84 10.76
CA LEU A 148 -1.34 3.50 9.60
C LEU A 148 -1.85 4.91 9.93
N ARG A 149 -2.56 5.08 11.06
CA ARG A 149 -3.02 6.40 11.52
C ARG A 149 -1.86 7.35 11.79
N THR A 150 -0.87 6.88 12.54
CA THR A 150 0.31 7.67 12.93
C THR A 150 1.06 8.21 11.73
N HIS A 151 1.15 7.44 10.64
CA HIS A 151 1.91 7.80 9.43
C HIS A 151 1.05 8.26 8.25
N CYS A 152 -0.27 8.46 8.44
CA CYS A 152 -1.20 8.77 7.35
C CYS A 152 -0.76 9.99 6.53
N ALA A 153 -0.50 11.12 7.20
CA ALA A 153 -0.08 12.37 6.56
C ALA A 153 1.23 12.21 5.78
N GLU A 154 2.27 11.64 6.41
CA GLU A 154 3.57 11.42 5.77
C GLU A 154 3.44 10.53 4.53
N ILE A 155 2.62 9.48 4.61
CA ILE A 155 2.41 8.54 3.50
C ILE A 155 1.72 9.24 2.32
N ILE A 156 0.64 9.96 2.58
CA ILE A 156 -0.12 10.67 1.53
C ILE A 156 0.78 11.72 0.87
N ASP A 157 1.41 12.59 1.66
CA ASP A 157 2.24 13.69 1.15
C ASP A 157 3.43 13.17 0.32
N SER A 158 4.10 12.10 0.79
CA SER A 158 5.24 11.51 0.07
C SER A 158 4.83 10.87 -1.26
N VAL A 159 3.68 10.19 -1.28
CA VAL A 159 3.17 9.54 -2.50
C VAL A 159 2.67 10.57 -3.51
N SER A 160 2.03 11.66 -3.06
CA SER A 160 1.58 12.74 -3.93
C SER A 160 2.74 13.41 -4.68
N ASN A 161 3.94 13.42 -4.11
CA ASN A 161 5.16 13.90 -4.76
C ASN A 161 5.75 12.93 -5.80
N CYS A 162 5.25 11.68 -5.84
CA CYS A 162 5.74 10.64 -6.74
C CYS A 162 4.92 10.48 -8.03
N LYS A 163 3.88 11.31 -8.25
CA LYS A 163 2.90 11.14 -9.35
C LYS A 163 3.52 10.98 -10.74
N SER A 164 4.59 11.72 -11.04
CA SER A 164 5.31 11.60 -12.32
C SER A 164 5.89 10.21 -12.60
N SER A 165 6.02 9.38 -11.57
CA SER A 165 6.55 8.02 -11.64
C SER A 165 5.46 6.95 -11.57
N PHE A 166 4.19 7.33 -11.57
CA PHE A 166 3.09 6.39 -11.48
C PHE A 166 2.92 5.61 -12.80
N SER A 167 2.77 4.30 -12.65
CA SER A 167 2.16 3.46 -13.69
C SER A 167 0.65 3.39 -13.46
N LYS A 168 -0.11 2.90 -14.45
CA LYS A 168 -1.55 2.58 -14.26
C LYS A 168 -1.80 1.75 -13.00
N ASN A 169 -0.95 0.76 -12.71
CA ASN A 169 -1.07 -0.06 -11.51
C ASN A 169 -0.76 0.70 -10.22
N ALA A 170 0.09 1.73 -10.27
CA ALA A 170 0.40 2.57 -9.12
C ALA A 170 -0.76 3.53 -8.81
N HIS A 171 -1.40 4.10 -9.84
CA HIS A 171 -2.65 4.86 -9.68
C HIS A 171 -3.72 4.02 -8.98
N LEU A 172 -3.94 2.79 -9.45
CA LEU A 172 -4.89 1.88 -8.84
C LEU A 172 -4.53 1.57 -7.38
N ALA A 173 -3.25 1.28 -7.10
CA ALA A 173 -2.77 1.01 -5.76
C ALA A 173 -2.97 2.21 -4.82
N TYR A 174 -2.71 3.43 -5.29
CA TYR A 174 -2.89 4.64 -4.51
C TYR A 174 -4.37 4.96 -4.26
N ALA A 175 -5.24 4.85 -5.27
CA ALA A 175 -6.69 5.03 -5.08
C ALA A 175 -7.27 4.02 -4.08
N THR A 176 -6.74 2.79 -4.07
CA THR A 176 -7.10 1.75 -3.09
C THR A 176 -6.64 2.13 -1.68
N LEU A 177 -5.42 2.62 -1.56
CA LEU A 177 -4.85 3.09 -0.30
C LEU A 177 -5.69 4.23 0.29
N LEU A 178 -6.06 5.22 -0.53
CA LEU A 178 -6.91 6.34 -0.12
C LEU A 178 -8.30 5.88 0.32
N LEU A 179 -8.92 4.93 -0.40
CA LEU A 179 -10.22 4.36 0.00
C LEU A 179 -10.13 3.64 1.36
N ASN A 180 -9.08 2.85 1.59
CA ASN A 180 -8.88 2.21 2.89
C ASN A 180 -8.63 3.22 4.00
N TYR A 181 -7.85 4.27 3.75
CA TYR A 181 -7.65 5.36 4.70
C TYR A 181 -8.94 6.14 4.97
N ALA A 182 -9.78 6.37 3.97
CA ALA A 182 -11.09 7.01 4.16
C ALA A 182 -11.93 6.21 5.17
N VAL A 183 -12.02 4.89 4.99
CA VAL A 183 -12.73 4.01 5.94
C VAL A 183 -12.11 4.07 7.34
N LEU A 184 -10.78 3.93 7.45
CA LEU A 184 -10.09 3.92 8.75
C LEU A 184 -10.24 5.26 9.50
N SER A 185 -10.13 6.37 8.79
CA SER A 185 -10.20 7.72 9.37
C SER A 185 -11.61 8.13 9.79
N ILE A 186 -12.65 7.57 9.17
CA ILE A 186 -14.05 7.72 9.61
C ILE A 186 -14.23 7.06 10.98
N GLU A 187 -13.66 5.87 11.19
CA GLU A 187 -13.73 5.17 12.47
C GLU A 187 -13.00 5.91 13.59
N SER A 188 -11.86 6.54 13.28
CA SER A 188 -11.04 7.27 14.26
C SER A 188 -11.46 8.72 14.50
N LYS A 189 -12.36 9.28 13.67
CA LYS A 189 -12.79 10.69 13.71
C LYS A 189 -11.64 11.70 13.58
N GLU A 190 -10.60 11.37 12.82
CA GLU A 190 -9.46 12.27 12.57
C GLU A 190 -9.73 13.20 11.38
N GLU A 191 -10.26 14.40 11.64
CA GLU A 191 -10.65 15.36 10.60
C GLU A 191 -9.48 15.79 9.69
N GLN A 192 -8.28 16.01 10.25
CA GLN A 192 -7.10 16.43 9.47
C GLN A 192 -6.69 15.35 8.46
N SER A 193 -6.62 14.08 8.90
CA SER A 193 -6.34 12.94 8.03
C SER A 193 -7.41 12.83 6.94
N GLN A 194 -8.69 12.96 7.29
CA GLN A 194 -9.80 12.96 6.32
C GLN A 194 -9.68 14.07 5.27
N ALA A 195 -9.24 15.27 5.65
CA ALA A 195 -9.06 16.39 4.74
C ALA A 195 -7.95 16.13 3.70
N GLN A 196 -6.85 15.54 4.14
CA GLN A 196 -5.75 15.12 3.25
C GLN A 196 -6.19 14.01 2.30
N ILE A 197 -6.89 12.99 2.81
CA ILE A 197 -7.41 11.88 2.00
C ILE A 197 -8.41 12.41 0.95
N LEU A 198 -9.32 13.30 1.36
CA LEU A 198 -10.30 13.91 0.46
C LEU A 198 -9.61 14.67 -0.68
N SER A 199 -8.63 15.51 -0.35
CA SER A 199 -7.90 16.30 -1.35
C SER A 199 -7.18 15.42 -2.36
N ALA A 200 -6.50 14.37 -1.88
CA ALA A 200 -5.81 13.41 -2.74
C ALA A 200 -6.78 12.59 -3.61
N ALA A 201 -7.96 12.25 -3.08
CA ALA A 201 -8.98 11.50 -3.84
C ALA A 201 -9.66 12.37 -4.90
N LEU A 202 -9.92 13.65 -4.61
CA LEU A 202 -10.47 14.60 -5.58
C LEU A 202 -9.55 14.75 -6.80
N GLU A 203 -8.24 14.86 -6.56
CA GLU A 203 -7.27 14.96 -7.65
C GLU A 203 -7.29 13.74 -8.59
N ILE A 204 -7.46 12.52 -8.05
CA ILE A 204 -7.63 11.32 -8.89
C ILE A 204 -8.97 11.35 -9.63
N ALA A 205 -10.04 11.84 -8.99
CA ALA A 205 -11.36 11.88 -9.60
C ALA A 205 -11.47 12.92 -10.73
N GLU A 206 -10.74 14.04 -10.62
CA GLU A 206 -10.68 15.12 -11.61
C GLU A 206 -9.80 14.78 -12.82
N ASP A 207 -8.83 13.89 -12.65
CA ASP A 207 -7.94 13.49 -13.74
C ASP A 207 -8.65 12.53 -14.71
N ASP A 208 -9.02 13.05 -15.89
CA ASP A 208 -9.67 12.30 -16.96
C ASP A 208 -8.77 11.27 -17.65
N THR A 209 -7.47 11.26 -17.37
CA THR A 209 -6.55 10.22 -17.86
C THR A 209 -6.57 8.96 -17.00
N GLN A 210 -7.21 9.01 -15.82
CA GLN A 210 -7.30 7.88 -14.90
C GLN A 210 -8.12 6.74 -15.49
N ASP A 211 -7.68 5.52 -15.20
CA ASP A 211 -8.46 4.35 -15.54
C ASP A 211 -9.70 4.21 -14.66
N PHE A 212 -10.67 3.46 -15.17
CA PHE A 212 -11.96 3.23 -14.53
C PHE A 212 -11.84 2.82 -13.05
N ASP A 213 -11.01 1.83 -12.71
CA ASP A 213 -10.95 1.29 -11.36
C ASP A 213 -10.34 2.30 -10.38
N SER A 214 -9.33 3.06 -10.81
CA SER A 214 -8.71 4.13 -10.02
C SER A 214 -9.71 5.25 -9.73
N LYS A 215 -10.43 5.73 -10.77
CA LYS A 215 -11.44 6.79 -10.66
C LYS A 215 -12.61 6.36 -9.79
N TYR A 216 -13.11 5.13 -9.96
CA TYR A 216 -14.18 4.57 -9.14
C TYR A 216 -13.80 4.52 -7.65
N ARG A 217 -12.61 4.00 -7.31
CA ARG A 217 -12.15 3.92 -5.91
C ARG A 217 -11.99 5.29 -5.26
N ALA A 218 -11.50 6.28 -6.00
CA ALA A 218 -11.41 7.66 -5.53
C ALA A 218 -12.79 8.27 -5.24
N LEU A 219 -13.76 8.10 -6.15
CA LEU A 219 -15.14 8.56 -5.94
C LEU A 219 -15.79 7.89 -4.73
N VAL A 220 -15.61 6.58 -4.55
CA VAL A 220 -16.11 5.88 -3.35
C VAL A 220 -15.46 6.43 -2.07
N ALA A 221 -14.17 6.77 -2.10
CA ALA A 221 -13.50 7.39 -0.96
C ALA A 221 -14.11 8.75 -0.62
N ILE A 222 -14.31 9.61 -1.63
CA ILE A 222 -14.95 10.93 -1.50
C ILE A 222 -16.36 10.79 -0.92
N GLY A 223 -17.21 9.95 -1.53
CA GLY A 223 -18.58 9.74 -1.06
C GLY A 223 -18.64 9.20 0.36
N SER A 224 -17.73 8.29 0.72
CA SER A 224 -17.63 7.76 2.09
C SER A 224 -17.31 8.85 3.11
N LEU A 225 -16.32 9.70 2.80
CA LEU A 225 -15.92 10.83 3.65
C LEU A 225 -17.03 11.88 3.76
N MET A 226 -17.76 12.16 2.69
CA MET A 226 -18.89 13.09 2.72
C MET A 226 -20.08 12.55 3.51
N LEU A 227 -20.35 11.24 3.44
CA LEU A 227 -21.50 10.62 4.09
C LEU A 227 -21.29 10.40 5.59
N LYS A 228 -20.10 9.94 5.98
CA LYS A 228 -19.82 9.51 7.36
C LYS A 228 -18.62 10.20 8.01
N GLY A 229 -17.84 10.94 7.24
CA GLY A 229 -16.71 11.71 7.74
C GLY A 229 -17.13 13.08 8.28
N LEU A 230 -16.11 13.88 8.59
CA LEU A 230 -16.20 15.22 9.17
C LEU A 230 -15.91 16.32 8.13
N VAL A 231 -15.58 15.92 6.89
CA VAL A 231 -15.06 16.82 5.85
C VAL A 231 -16.07 17.17 4.76
N LYS A 232 -17.38 17.03 5.02
CA LYS A 232 -18.43 17.38 4.04
C LYS A 232 -18.36 18.86 3.65
N SER A 233 -18.16 19.78 4.60
CA SER A 233 -18.03 21.22 4.32
C SER A 233 -16.82 21.50 3.43
N LEU A 234 -15.66 20.93 3.78
CA LEU A 234 -14.45 21.05 2.99
C LEU A 234 -14.64 20.52 1.56
N ALA A 235 -15.32 19.39 1.39
CA ALA A 235 -15.61 18.85 0.06
C ALA A 235 -16.44 19.83 -0.79
N LEU A 236 -17.41 20.52 -0.19
CA LEU A 236 -18.19 21.55 -0.87
C LEU A 236 -17.32 22.77 -1.24
N ASP A 237 -16.41 23.18 -0.36
CA ASP A 237 -15.48 24.29 -0.62
C ASP A 237 -14.46 23.95 -1.73
N LEU A 238 -14.12 22.66 -1.88
CA LEU A 238 -13.27 22.12 -2.95
C LEU A 238 -14.05 21.75 -4.23
N ASP A 239 -15.28 22.25 -4.39
CA ASP A 239 -16.13 22.03 -5.57
C ASP A 239 -16.37 20.55 -5.96
N VAL A 240 -16.58 19.69 -4.96
CA VAL A 240 -16.98 18.28 -5.18
C VAL A 240 -18.25 18.13 -6.04
N LYS A 241 -19.06 19.20 -6.14
CA LYS A 241 -20.25 19.24 -7.02
C LYS A 241 -19.88 19.04 -8.48
N SER A 242 -18.84 19.72 -8.97
CA SER A 242 -18.34 19.56 -10.34
C SER A 242 -17.90 18.12 -10.60
N VAL A 243 -17.10 17.55 -9.68
CA VAL A 243 -16.64 16.15 -9.74
C VAL A 243 -17.83 15.17 -9.78
N ALA A 244 -18.83 15.37 -8.91
CA ALA A 244 -20.01 14.51 -8.83
C ALA A 244 -20.86 14.57 -10.10
N SER A 245 -21.12 15.77 -10.64
CA SER A 245 -21.88 15.94 -11.87
C SER A 245 -21.14 15.35 -13.08
N SER A 246 -19.82 15.52 -13.17
CA SER A 246 -19.01 14.89 -14.21
C SER A 246 -19.07 13.37 -14.12
N ALA A 247 -18.90 12.80 -12.93
CA ALA A 247 -18.99 11.36 -12.71
C ALA A 247 -20.38 10.81 -13.06
N LYS A 248 -21.45 11.49 -12.63
CA LYS A 248 -22.84 11.13 -12.95
C LYS A 248 -23.13 11.08 -14.44
N SER A 249 -22.48 11.94 -15.23
CA SER A 249 -22.61 11.98 -16.69
C SER A 249 -21.82 10.90 -17.44
N SER A 250 -21.04 10.09 -16.71
CA SER A 250 -20.25 9.00 -17.29
C SER A 250 -21.13 7.97 -18.00
N MET A 251 -20.63 7.43 -19.10
CA MET A 251 -21.25 6.28 -19.79
C MET A 251 -21.04 4.97 -19.03
N ASP A 252 -20.10 4.95 -18.08
CA ASP A 252 -19.94 3.81 -17.18
C ASP A 252 -20.95 3.88 -16.04
N GLN A 253 -21.77 2.85 -15.93
CA GLN A 253 -22.85 2.77 -14.96
C GLN A 253 -22.37 2.91 -13.51
N LYS A 254 -21.23 2.30 -13.12
CA LYS A 254 -20.75 2.37 -11.73
C LYS A 254 -20.22 3.76 -11.38
N ILE A 255 -19.55 4.43 -12.32
CA ILE A 255 -19.12 5.83 -12.14
C ILE A 255 -20.34 6.75 -12.07
N ALA A 256 -21.34 6.52 -12.93
CA ALA A 256 -22.55 7.32 -12.96
C ALA A 256 -23.37 7.20 -11.66
N GLU A 257 -23.51 5.97 -11.14
CA GLU A 257 -24.19 5.69 -9.88
C GLU A 257 -23.48 6.36 -8.69
N VAL A 258 -22.16 6.15 -8.52
CA VAL A 258 -21.43 6.78 -7.40
C VAL A 258 -21.41 8.31 -7.53
N GLY A 259 -21.35 8.86 -8.75
CA GLY A 259 -21.46 10.30 -8.99
C GLY A 259 -22.83 10.85 -8.57
N GLY A 260 -23.91 10.13 -8.88
CA GLY A 260 -25.26 10.46 -8.44
C GLY A 260 -25.42 10.42 -6.91
N ASP A 261 -24.83 9.42 -6.25
CA ASP A 261 -24.81 9.31 -4.80
C ASP A 261 -24.09 10.50 -4.16
N ILE A 262 -22.89 10.84 -4.64
CA ILE A 262 -22.14 12.01 -4.16
C ILE A 262 -22.93 13.30 -4.38
N GLU A 263 -23.52 13.48 -5.57
CA GLU A 263 -24.32 14.67 -5.90
C GLU A 263 -25.49 14.83 -4.91
N SER A 264 -26.14 13.74 -4.51
CA SER A 264 -27.22 13.77 -3.52
C SER A 264 -26.78 14.28 -2.15
N LEU A 265 -25.51 14.08 -1.77
CA LEU A 265 -24.91 14.56 -0.53
C LEU A 265 -24.55 16.05 -0.59
N THR A 266 -24.57 16.67 -1.77
CA THR A 266 -24.22 18.10 -1.91
C THR A 266 -25.37 19.07 -1.59
N ARG A 267 -26.55 18.51 -1.33
CA ARG A 267 -27.73 19.21 -0.81
C ARG A 267 -27.62 19.38 0.71
#